data_AF-A0A397ITU5-F1
#
_entry.id   AF-A0A397ITU5-F1
#
_cell.length_a   1.000
_cell.length_b   1.000
_cell.length_c   1.000
_cell.angle_alpha   90.00
_cell.angle_beta   90.00
_cell.angle_gamma   90.00
#
_symmetry.space_group_name_H-M   'P 1'
#
loop_
_entity.id
_entity.type
_entity.pdbx_description
1 polymer ?
#
loop_
_entity_poly.entity_id
_entity_poly.type
_entity_poly.pdbx_seq_one_letter_code
_entity_poly.pdbx_strand_id
1 'polypeptide(L)'
;MGREDEDEEEKDEEGRELERKEEESIPSSAFILSIILYSDATTTDTLGKNSLHPIYLSLGNIPTWRRNKEDAKQLLGYFPIL
;
A
#
# COMPACT_ATOMS: atom_id res chain seq x y z
N MET A 1 6.48 15.15 33.83
CA MET A 1 7.46 14.45 32.98
C MET A 1 7.34 12.97 33.30
N GLY A 2 6.91 12.14 32.35
CA GLY A 2 6.94 10.67 32.48
C GLY A 2 5.59 9.98 32.64
N ARG A 3 4.65 10.16 31.72
CA ARG A 3 3.47 9.27 31.59
C ARG A 3 2.91 9.15 30.16
N GLU A 4 3.63 9.70 29.18
CA GLU A 4 3.24 9.68 27.76
C GLU A 4 4.20 8.80 26.93
N ASP A 5 5.42 8.54 27.42
CA ASP A 5 6.42 7.75 26.70
C ASP A 5 6.16 6.22 26.77
N GLU A 6 5.46 5.74 27.82
CA GLU A 6 5.17 4.29 28.02
C GLU A 6 4.05 3.79 27.08
N ASP A 7 3.05 4.63 26.78
CA ASP A 7 1.92 4.29 25.90
C ASP A 7 2.30 4.25 24.40
N GLU A 8 3.41 4.89 24.02
CA GLU A 8 3.95 4.87 22.65
C GLU A 8 4.83 3.63 22.42
N GLU A 9 5.64 3.24 23.42
CA GLU A 9 6.50 2.05 23.35
C GLU A 9 5.68 0.74 23.33
N GLU A 10 4.57 0.67 24.07
CA GLU A 10 3.67 -0.50 24.09
C GLU A 10 2.97 -0.75 22.75
N LYS A 11 2.58 0.32 22.03
CA LYS A 11 1.95 0.20 20.69
C LYS A 11 2.92 -0.30 19.63
N ASP A 12 4.18 0.10 19.74
CA ASP A 12 5.25 -0.35 18.85
C ASP A 12 5.61 -1.82 19.10
N GLU A 13 5.54 -2.30 20.34
CA GLU A 13 5.71 -3.72 20.65
C GLU A 13 4.53 -4.58 20.20
N GLU A 14 3.28 -4.13 20.40
CA GLU A 14 2.09 -4.85 19.94
C GLU A 14 2.11 -4.99 18.41
N GLY A 15 2.47 -3.92 17.69
CA GLY A 15 2.64 -3.95 16.24
C GLY A 15 3.69 -4.97 15.78
N ARG A 16 4.85 -5.01 16.45
CA ARG A 16 5.92 -5.99 16.16
C ARG A 16 5.51 -7.43 16.49
N GLU A 17 4.72 -7.63 17.54
CA GLU A 17 4.21 -8.97 17.88
C GLU A 17 3.22 -9.48 16.82
N LEU A 18 2.37 -8.59 16.27
CA LEU A 18 1.46 -8.92 15.17
C LEU A 18 2.22 -9.33 13.90
N GLU A 19 3.25 -8.56 13.52
CA GLU A 19 4.12 -8.91 12.38
C GLU A 19 4.80 -10.27 12.57
N ARG A 20 5.35 -10.52 13.76
CA ARG A 20 6.03 -11.80 14.07
C ARG A 20 5.09 -13.00 14.01
N LYS A 21 3.83 -12.85 14.45
CA LYS A 21 2.80 -13.89 14.37
C LYS A 21 2.40 -14.20 12.92
N GLU A 22 2.31 -13.18 12.07
CA GLU A 22 2.05 -13.37 10.64
C GLU A 22 3.20 -14.11 9.95
N GLU A 23 4.45 -13.71 10.19
CA GLU A 23 5.62 -14.36 9.59
C GLU A 23 5.77 -15.83 10.02
N GLU A 24 5.48 -16.15 11.28
CA GLU A 24 5.51 -17.52 11.80
C GLU A 24 4.39 -18.41 11.22
N SER A 25 3.31 -17.81 10.74
CA SER A 25 2.19 -18.50 10.08
C SER A 25 2.47 -18.85 8.61
N ILE A 26 3.44 -18.18 7.98
CA ILE A 26 3.81 -18.43 6.59
C ILE A 26 4.70 -19.69 6.55
N PRO A 27 4.32 -20.73 5.79
CA PRO A 27 5.14 -21.92 5.65
C PRO A 27 6.53 -21.57 5.11
N SER A 28 7.58 -22.23 5.61
CA SER A 28 8.97 -22.01 5.15
C SER A 28 9.21 -22.28 3.66
N SER A 29 8.29 -23.01 2.99
CA SER A 29 8.31 -23.28 1.56
C SER A 29 7.44 -22.32 0.73
N ALA A 30 6.78 -21.33 1.34
CA ALA A 30 5.91 -20.40 0.64
C ALA A 30 6.71 -19.32 -0.08
N PHE A 31 6.26 -18.94 -1.28
CA PHE A 31 6.79 -17.79 -2.02
C PHE A 31 5.95 -16.57 -1.72
N ILE A 32 6.55 -15.54 -1.13
CA ILE A 32 5.90 -14.26 -0.85
C ILE A 32 6.05 -13.36 -2.08
N LEU A 33 4.93 -12.87 -2.61
CA LEU A 33 4.92 -11.84 -3.65
C LEU A 33 4.40 -10.53 -3.07
N SER A 34 5.26 -9.52 -3.02
CA SER A 34 4.86 -8.16 -2.63
C SER A 34 4.14 -7.46 -3.78
N ILE A 35 2.98 -6.87 -3.47
CA ILE A 35 2.22 -6.02 -4.39
C ILE A 35 2.01 -4.65 -3.78
N ILE A 36 2.03 -3.61 -4.60
CA ILE A 36 1.75 -2.22 -4.20
C ILE A 36 0.53 -1.74 -4.99
N LEU A 37 -0.48 -1.27 -4.25
CA LEU A 37 -1.64 -0.58 -4.79
C LEU A 37 -1.42 0.94 -4.70
N TYR A 38 -1.66 1.63 -5.80
CA TYR A 38 -1.56 3.08 -5.87
C TYR A 38 -2.84 3.65 -6.48
N SER A 39 -3.37 4.71 -5.89
CA SER A 39 -4.57 5.39 -6.35
C SER A 39 -4.38 6.89 -6.20
N ASP A 40 -4.54 7.64 -7.29
CA ASP A 40 -4.42 9.10 -7.29
C ASP A 40 -5.54 9.72 -8.13
N ALA A 41 -5.98 10.91 -7.72
CA ALA A 41 -7.07 11.64 -8.36
C ALA A 41 -6.65 12.06 -9.78
N THR A 42 -7.32 11.52 -10.79
CA THR A 42 -7.16 11.95 -12.18
C THR A 42 -8.41 12.69 -12.60
N THR A 43 -8.30 14.01 -12.78
CA THR A 43 -9.38 14.85 -13.29
C THR A 43 -9.69 14.46 -14.73
N THR A 44 -10.88 13.92 -14.99
CA THR A 44 -11.25 13.33 -16.30
C THR A 44 -12.07 14.30 -17.17
N ASP A 45 -12.44 15.45 -16.61
CA ASP A 45 -13.32 16.45 -17.21
C ASP A 45 -12.51 17.60 -17.86
N THR A 46 -12.94 18.06 -19.04
CA THR A 46 -12.43 19.27 -19.72
C THR A 46 -12.59 20.55 -18.88
N LEU A 47 -13.48 20.54 -17.88
CA LEU A 47 -13.76 21.58 -16.89
C LEU A 47 -13.35 21.19 -15.46
N GLY A 48 -12.75 20.01 -15.23
CA GLY A 48 -12.21 19.58 -13.94
C GLY A 48 -13.20 19.22 -12.81
N LYS A 49 -14.49 19.03 -13.11
CA LYS A 49 -15.53 18.72 -12.11
C LYS A 49 -15.65 17.25 -11.74
N ASN A 50 -15.27 16.35 -12.64
CA ASN A 50 -15.25 14.92 -12.36
C ASN A 50 -13.81 14.46 -12.11
N SER A 51 -13.58 13.93 -10.91
CA SER A 51 -12.36 13.21 -10.57
C SER A 51 -12.65 11.71 -10.59
N LEU A 52 -11.75 10.93 -11.16
CA LEU A 52 -11.74 9.48 -11.03
C LEU A 52 -10.47 9.10 -10.28
N HIS A 53 -10.56 8.09 -9.43
CA HIS A 53 -9.38 7.52 -8.78
C HIS A 53 -9.06 6.17 -9.41
N PRO A 54 -8.23 6.11 -10.46
CA PRO A 54 -7.71 4.85 -10.98
C PRO A 54 -6.92 4.11 -9.90
N ILE A 55 -7.13 2.81 -9.82
CA ILE A 55 -6.37 1.90 -8.96
C ILE A 55 -5.35 1.20 -9.84
N TYR A 56 -4.07 1.44 -9.56
CA TYR A 56 -2.95 0.78 -10.20
C TYR A 56 -2.37 -0.30 -9.29
N LEU A 57 -2.03 -1.43 -9.89
CA LEU A 57 -1.33 -2.54 -9.26
C LEU A 57 0.09 -2.63 -9.81
N SER A 58 1.08 -2.82 -8.93
CA SER A 58 2.48 -3.08 -9.32
C SER A 58 3.15 -4.08 -8.37
N LEU A 59 4.27 -4.65 -8.79
CA LEU A 59 5.05 -5.55 -7.93
C LEU A 59 5.96 -4.72 -6.99
N GLY A 60 5.91 -5.03 -5.69
CA GLY A 60 6.64 -4.30 -4.67
C GLY A 60 8.16 -4.46 -4.74
N ASN A 61 8.64 -5.54 -5.35
CA ASN A 61 10.06 -5.80 -5.57
C ASN A 61 10.69 -4.99 -6.73
N ILE A 62 9.88 -4.29 -7.55
CA ILE A 62 10.39 -3.45 -8.64
C ILE A 62 10.88 -2.11 -8.07
N PRO A 63 12.13 -1.68 -8.35
CA PRO A 63 12.64 -0.38 -7.93
C PRO A 63 11.78 0.79 -8.41
N THR A 64 11.63 1.83 -7.59
CA THR A 64 10.72 2.97 -7.86
C THR A 64 10.89 3.60 -9.24
N TRP A 65 12.13 3.78 -9.72
CA TRP A 65 12.39 4.35 -11.05
C TRP A 65 11.84 3.52 -12.21
N ARG A 66 11.79 2.18 -12.04
CA ARG A 66 11.20 1.25 -13.00
C ARG A 66 9.70 1.08 -12.77
N ARG A 67 9.28 1.01 -11.50
CA ARG A 67 7.88 0.88 -11.09
C ARG A 67 7.02 2.05 -11.53
N ASN A 68 7.60 3.25 -11.69
CA ASN A 68 6.88 4.44 -12.15
C ASN A 68 6.64 4.50 -13.67
N LYS A 69 7.14 3.54 -14.44
CA LYS A 69 6.80 3.43 -15.86
C LYS A 69 5.40 2.81 -16.03
N GLU A 70 4.68 3.24 -17.06
CA GLU A 70 3.32 2.76 -17.32
C GLU A 70 3.27 1.24 -17.57
N ASP A 71 4.31 0.66 -18.16
CA ASP A 71 4.42 -0.78 -18.40
C ASP A 71 4.68 -1.61 -17.13
N ALA A 72 5.02 -0.96 -16.01
CA ALA A 72 5.24 -1.60 -14.71
C ALA A 72 4.01 -1.52 -13.79
N LYS A 73 2.94 -0.85 -14.23
CA LYS A 73 1.68 -0.68 -13.49
C LYS A 73 0.52 -1.20 -14.35
N GLN A 74 -0.34 -2.01 -13.76
CA GLN A 74 -1.58 -2.43 -14.39
C GLN A 74 -2.76 -1.66 -13.81
N LEU A 75 -3.58 -1.04 -14.65
CA LEU A 75 -4.86 -0.48 -14.21
C LEU A 75 -5.81 -1.62 -13.84
N LEU A 76 -6.32 -1.61 -12.61
CA LEU A 76 -7.26 -2.59 -12.08
C LEU A 76 -8.71 -2.13 -12.21
N GLY A 77 -8.93 -0.81 -12.11
CA GLY A 77 -10.25 -0.21 -12.20
C GLY A 77 -10.26 1.23 -11.71
N TYR A 78 -11.46 1.80 -11.56
CA TYR A 78 -11.66 3.14 -11.03
C TYR A 78 -12.56 3.05 -9.80
N PHE A 79 -12.20 3.75 -8.72
CA PHE A 79 -13.17 4.02 -7.66
C PHE A 79 -14.18 5.06 -8.17
N PRO A 80 -15.50 4.79 -8.11
CA PRO A 80 -16.47 5.85 -8.23
C PRO A 80 -16.35 6.76 -7.01
N ILE A 81 -16.10 8.05 -7.23
CA ILE A 81 -16.30 9.05 -6.18
C ILE A 81 -17.81 9.21 -6.04
N LEU A 82 -18.34 8.89 -4.86
CA LEU A 82 -19.72 9.16 -4.45
C LEU A 82 -19.88 10.62 -4.05
#